data_AF-A0A7V4L9F6-F1
#
_entry.id   AF-A0A7V4L9F6-F1
#
_cell.length_a   1.000
_cell.length_b   1.000
_cell.length_c   1.000
_cell.angle_alpha   90.00
_cell.angle_beta   90.00
_cell.angle_gamma   90.00
#
_symmetry.space_group_name_H-M   'P 1'
#
loop_
_entity.id
_entity.type
_entity.pdbx_description
1 polymer ?
#
loop_
_entity_poly.entity_id
_entity_poly.type
_entity_poly.pdbx_seq_one_letter_code
_entity_poly.pdbx_strand_id
1 'polypeptide(L)' 'VFIKGPGSGRESALRALAAAGFKINLIRDLTPIPHNGCRPPKRRRV' A
#
# COMPACT_ATOMS: atom_id res chain seq x y z
N VAL A 1 4.13 8.90 -6.55
CA VAL A 1 3.29 7.70 -6.40
C VAL A 1 2.91 7.54 -4.95
N PHE A 2 1.61 7.48 -4.65
CA PHE A 2 1.09 7.24 -3.31
C PHE A 2 0.61 5.80 -3.23
N ILE A 3 1.07 5.06 -2.23
CA ILE A 3 0.75 3.65 -2.04
C ILE A 3 -0.04 3.51 -0.75
N LYS A 4 -1.08 2.69 -0.75
CA LYS A 4 -1.90 2.42 0.44
C LYS A 4 -2.06 0.92 0.63
N GLY A 5 -1.54 0.40 1.73
CA GLY A 5 -1.67 -1.00 2.15
C GLY A 5 -0.48 -1.89 1.75
N PRO A 6 -0.26 -3.00 2.49
CA PRO A 6 0.85 -3.93 2.27
C PRO A 6 0.52 -5.09 1.31
N GLY A 7 -0.43 -4.91 0.39
CA GLY A 7 -0.87 -5.97 -0.52
C GLY A 7 0.23 -6.46 -1.46
N SER A 8 0.15 -7.71 -1.91
CA SER A 8 1.12 -8.37 -2.82
C SER A 8 1.34 -7.62 -4.13
N GLY A 9 0.34 -6.88 -4.62
CA GLY A 9 0.42 -6.08 -5.85
C GLY A 9 1.24 -4.79 -5.73
N ARG A 10 1.70 -4.40 -4.54
CA ARG A 10 2.40 -3.13 -4.31
C ARG A 10 3.63 -2.95 -5.19
N GLU A 11 4.57 -3.89 -5.09
CA GLU A 11 5.84 -3.83 -5.83
C GLU A 11 5.62 -4.11 -7.33
N SER A 12 4.67 -4.98 -7.66
CA SER A 12 4.31 -5.29 -9.04
C SER A 12 3.79 -4.06 -9.78
N ALA A 13 2.91 -3.27 -9.16
CA ALA A 13 2.37 -2.05 -9.76
C ALA A 13 3.46 -0.98 -9.96
N LEU A 14 4.37 -0.85 -9.01
CA LEU A 14 5.46 0.13 -9.08
C LEU A 14 6.43 -0.20 -10.22
N ARG A 15 6.79 -1.49 -10.36
CA ARG A 15 7.63 -1.97 -11.47
C ARG A 15 6.96 -1.82 -12.82
N ALA A 16 5.66 -2.11 -12.92
CA ALA A 16 4.91 -1.94 -14.15
C ALA A 16 4.86 -0.46 -14.60
N LEU A 17 4.66 0.47 -13.68
CA LEU A 17 4.69 1.91 -13.97
C LEU A 17 6.08 2.38 -14.40
N ALA A 18 7.14 1.88 -13.76
CA ALA A 18 8.50 2.17 -14.18
C ALA A 18 8.80 1.61 -15.59
N ALA A 19 8.36 0.37 -15.87
CA ALA A 19 8.53 -0.27 -17.18
C ALA A 19 7.72 0.42 -18.30
N ALA A 20 6.59 1.02 -17.97
CA ALA A 20 5.79 1.84 -18.89
C ALA A 20 6.43 3.21 -19.23
N GLY A 21 7.62 3.51 -18.67
CA GLY A 21 8.37 4.73 -18.98
C GLY A 21 8.04 5.93 -18.10
N PHE A 22 7.24 5.77 -17.05
CA PHE A 22 6.97 6.85 -16.10
C PHE A 22 8.17 7.07 -15.17
N LYS A 23 8.67 8.31 -15.11
CA LYS A 23 9.69 8.72 -14.13
C LYS A 23 9.04 8.93 -12.77
N ILE A 24 9.34 8.04 -11.82
CA ILE A 24 8.82 8.11 -10.45
C ILE A 24 9.75 8.99 -9.62
N ASN A 25 9.35 10.24 -9.37
CA ASN A 25 10.16 11.19 -8.59
C ASN A 25 10.07 10.96 -7.08
N LEU A 26 8.95 10.40 -6.59
CA LEU A 26 8.68 10.26 -5.17
C LEU A 26 7.70 9.12 -4.93
N ILE A 27 8.00 8.31 -3.92
CA ILE A 27 7.14 7.23 -3.43
C ILE A 27 6.76 7.57 -1.99
N ARG A 28 5.46 7.66 -1.70
CA ARG A 28 4.94 7.89 -0.35
C ARG A 28 3.98 6.78 0.03
N ASP A 29 4.17 6.24 1.22
CA ASP A 29 3.27 5.26 1.83
C ASP A 29 2.22 5.98 2.68
N LEU A 30 0.95 5.75 2.36
CA LEU A 30 -0.23 6.26 3.05
C LEU A 30 -1.00 5.13 3.74
N THR A 31 -0.35 4.00 4.04
CA THR A 31 -0.96 2.92 4.82
C THR A 31 -1.39 3.46 6.18
N PRO A 32 -2.69 3.37 6.52
CA PRO A 32 -3.20 4.00 7.75
C PRO A 32 -2.64 3.28 8.97
N ILE A 33 -1.97 4.03 9.85
CA ILE A 33 -1.58 3.58 11.18
C ILE A 33 -2.62 4.14 12.16
N PRO A 34 -3.47 3.29 12.77
CA PRO A 34 -4.50 3.77 13.67
C PRO A 34 -3.92 4.13 15.04
N HIS A 35 -4.16 5.37 15.48
CA HIS A 35 -3.85 5.82 16.85
C HIS A 35 -5.00 5.45 17.80
N ASN A 36 -5.14 4.17 18.14
CA ASN A 36 -6.20 3.66 19.03
C ASN A 36 -7.64 4.06 18.61
N GLY A 37 -7.91 4.08 17.30
CA GLY A 37 -9.23 4.40 16.73
C GLY A 37 -10.24 3.25 16.79
N CYS A 38 -10.98 3.03 15.70
CA CYS A 38 -11.98 1.95 15.64
C CYS A 38 -11.37 0.57 15.93
N ARG A 39 -12.08 -0.24 16.73
CA ARG A 39 -11.68 -1.61 17.05
C ARG A 39 -11.66 -2.47 15.77
N PRO A 40 -10.52 -3.12 15.43
CA PRO A 40 -10.47 -4.05 14.30
C PRO A 40 -11.43 -5.24 14.48
N PRO A 41 -11.90 -5.85 13.38
CA PRO A 41 -12.75 -7.04 13.44
C PRO A 41 -12.11 -8.15 14.26
N LYS A 42 -12.93 -8.93 14.97
CA LYS A 42 -12.47 -10.12 15.71
C LYS A 42 -11.69 -11.04 14.78
N ARG A 43 -10.54 -11.55 15.23
CA ARG A 43 -9.72 -12.51 14.48
C ARG A 43 -10.60 -13.68 14.03
N ARG A 44 -10.58 -13.98 12.73
CA ARG A 44 -11.35 -15.08 12.13
C ARG A 44 -10.82 -16.42 12.67
N ARG A 45 -11.72 -17.38 12.92
CA ARG A 45 -11.39 -18.76 13.26
C ARG A 45 -11.44 -19.57 11.96
N VAL A 46 -10.30 -19.71 11.31
CA VAL A 46 -9.98 -20.65 10.24
C VAL A 46 -8.69 -21.34 10.63
#